data_AF-A0A955PBZ1-F1
#
_entry.id   AF-A0A955PBZ1-F1
#
_cell.length_a   1.000
_cell.length_b   1.000
_cell.length_c   1.000
_cell.angle_alpha   90.00
_cell.angle_beta   90.00
_cell.angle_gamma   90.00
#
_symmetry.space_group_name_H-M   'P 1'
#
loop_
_entity.id
_entity.type
_entity.pdbx_description
1 polymer ?
#
loop_
_entity_poly.entity_id
_entity_poly.type
_entity_poly.pdbx_seq_one_letter_code
_entity_poly.pdbx_strand_id
1 'polypeptide(L)'
;LAHVDLPRAVELHPMVVDTPGEIDYPVTVYNYTNEENVTLNILIKKEDSETTAVATKKELVIPNGENKKLHLSLSLGAGSYVVEGNALGVVTQGKLIVQPQEKTASAREEDLDGDGIPEIVMENDQIRAAVLLFGGRVIEYIVKSQDENLLFKLWPDKPPLDGEIGGTRSFYPYGGLEEFTGYPYIGGHIVFKYEILESSGSAARVRVWANIHGSRISKIYTLFADSPLLEARYEMDDMTPTLNVIGINPLFQIGPSTGPEDRYYFPEEELVETIPELERYYGRGVFGKEGWAAGYDTEMDISLLIGYPVNDAIYLHLWNNHPDNTPTPYYYTELQPWLELKHGTTTYFSYYIYGKEGGWKPLLEDLREMDLITPKEDSIPWDLD
;
A
#
# COMPACT_ATOMS: atom_id res chain seq x y z
N LEU A 1 17.52 12.86 -26.66
CA LEU A 1 16.40 13.66 -26.12
C LEU A 1 15.64 12.73 -25.19
N ALA A 2 15.71 12.94 -23.89
CA ALA A 2 14.86 12.23 -22.96
C ALA A 2 13.43 12.74 -23.16
N HIS A 3 12.51 11.85 -23.49
CA HIS A 3 11.09 12.16 -23.50
C HIS A 3 10.68 12.22 -22.03
N VAL A 4 10.41 13.41 -21.51
CA VAL A 4 9.74 13.54 -20.21
C VAL A 4 8.27 13.56 -20.55
N ASP A 5 7.57 12.47 -20.23
CA ASP A 5 6.13 12.45 -20.40
C ASP A 5 5.52 13.46 -19.44
N LEU A 6 4.65 14.31 -19.98
CA LEU A 6 3.95 15.31 -19.17
C LEU A 6 2.99 14.60 -18.21
N PRO A 7 2.80 15.12 -16.99
CA PRO A 7 1.79 14.59 -16.08
C PRO A 7 0.40 14.60 -16.73
N ARG A 8 -0.45 13.63 -16.34
CA ARG A 8 -1.86 13.66 -16.74
C ARG A 8 -2.56 14.84 -16.09
N ALA A 9 -3.62 15.34 -16.73
CA ALA A 9 -4.36 16.49 -16.20
C ALA A 9 -5.01 16.22 -14.83
N VAL A 10 -5.37 14.97 -14.56
CA VAL A 10 -6.02 14.55 -13.31
C VAL A 10 -5.38 13.25 -12.84
N GLU A 11 -5.09 13.17 -11.55
CA GLU A 11 -4.66 11.96 -10.86
C GLU A 11 -5.63 11.68 -9.71
N LEU A 12 -6.03 10.41 -9.58
CA LEU A 12 -6.92 9.89 -8.55
C LEU A 12 -6.25 8.68 -7.90
N HIS A 13 -6.72 8.28 -6.71
CA HIS A 13 -6.43 6.93 -6.25
C HIS A 13 -7.01 5.89 -7.21
N PRO A 14 -6.25 4.85 -7.56
CA PRO A 14 -6.75 3.78 -8.42
C PRO A 14 -7.80 2.91 -7.72
N MET A 15 -7.67 2.69 -6.40
CA MET A 15 -8.59 1.89 -5.61
C MET A 15 -8.55 2.34 -4.14
N VAL A 16 -9.70 2.52 -3.50
CA VAL A 16 -9.84 2.95 -2.10
C VAL A 16 -10.94 2.15 -1.43
N VAL A 17 -10.73 1.75 -0.16
CA VAL A 17 -11.78 1.24 0.72
C VAL A 17 -12.10 2.27 1.80
N ASP A 18 -13.39 2.48 2.06
CA ASP A 18 -13.86 3.38 3.10
C ASP A 18 -15.14 2.87 3.79
N THR A 19 -15.59 3.59 4.81
CA THR A 19 -16.81 3.29 5.56
C THR A 19 -17.92 4.29 5.21
N PRO A 20 -19.21 3.92 5.30
CA PRO A 20 -20.30 4.84 4.99
C PRO A 20 -20.22 6.13 5.80
N GLY A 21 -20.38 7.27 5.15
CA GLY A 21 -20.26 8.58 5.79
C GLY A 21 -19.53 9.58 4.92
N GLU A 22 -18.81 10.50 5.57
CA GLU A 22 -17.98 11.51 4.93
C GLU A 22 -16.59 10.94 4.62
N ILE A 23 -16.36 10.66 3.34
CA ILE A 23 -15.13 10.09 2.82
C ILE A 23 -14.23 11.21 2.31
N ASP A 24 -12.99 11.28 2.79
CA ASP A 24 -11.96 12.18 2.25
C ASP A 24 -11.26 11.53 1.06
N TYR A 25 -11.44 12.12 -0.13
CA TYR A 25 -10.88 11.61 -1.37
C TYR A 25 -9.95 12.64 -2.03
N PRO A 26 -8.63 12.45 -1.99
CA PRO A 26 -7.69 13.38 -2.60
C PRO A 26 -7.68 13.25 -4.12
N VAL A 27 -7.53 14.39 -4.79
CA VAL A 27 -7.40 14.52 -6.25
C VAL A 27 -6.30 15.51 -6.55
N THR A 28 -5.47 15.22 -7.54
CA THR A 28 -4.48 16.19 -8.06
C THR A 28 -4.82 16.58 -9.48
N VAL A 29 -4.79 17.89 -9.77
CA VAL A 29 -5.00 18.43 -11.11
C VAL A 29 -3.74 19.13 -11.58
N TYR A 30 -3.23 18.77 -12.75
CA TYR A 30 -2.06 19.40 -13.38
C TYR A 30 -2.48 20.22 -14.59
N ASN A 31 -1.94 21.44 -14.73
CA ASN A 31 -2.27 22.33 -15.84
C ASN A 31 -1.13 22.40 -16.88
N TYR A 32 -1.33 21.79 -18.04
CA TYR A 32 -0.44 21.92 -19.20
C TYR A 32 -0.86 23.01 -20.19
N THR A 33 -1.93 23.77 -19.92
CA THR A 33 -2.46 24.80 -20.84
C THR A 33 -2.00 26.20 -20.45
N ASN A 34 -2.16 27.16 -21.37
CA ASN A 34 -1.85 28.57 -21.08
C ASN A 34 -2.96 29.30 -20.31
N GLU A 35 -4.09 28.64 -20.03
CA GLU A 35 -5.20 29.21 -19.25
C GLU A 35 -5.03 28.81 -17.79
N GLU A 36 -5.12 29.77 -16.87
CA GLU A 36 -4.96 29.47 -15.43
C GLU A 36 -6.22 28.89 -14.79
N ASN A 37 -7.39 29.11 -15.40
CA ASN A 37 -8.66 28.59 -14.90
C ASN A 37 -8.89 27.18 -15.45
N VAL A 38 -8.80 26.18 -14.58
CA VAL A 38 -9.05 24.78 -14.91
C VAL A 38 -10.33 24.32 -14.24
N THR A 39 -11.26 23.80 -15.04
CA THR A 39 -12.44 23.11 -14.54
C THR A 39 -12.12 21.64 -14.29
N LEU A 40 -12.36 21.18 -13.07
CA LEU A 40 -12.41 19.77 -12.70
C LEU A 40 -13.88 19.32 -12.56
N ASN A 41 -14.27 18.30 -13.30
CA ASN A 41 -15.53 17.59 -13.11
C ASN A 41 -15.26 16.25 -12.44
N ILE A 42 -16.02 15.95 -11.39
CA ILE A 42 -15.98 14.66 -10.70
C ILE A 42 -17.36 14.03 -10.78
N LEU A 43 -17.39 12.78 -11.22
CA LEU A 43 -18.60 11.99 -11.38
C LEU A 43 -18.39 10.64 -10.69
N ILE A 44 -19.24 10.31 -9.73
CA ILE A 44 -19.20 9.04 -9.00
C ILE A 44 -20.43 8.23 -9.37
N LYS A 45 -20.20 7.06 -9.96
CA LYS A 45 -21.24 6.14 -10.41
C LYS A 45 -21.15 4.85 -9.61
N LYS A 46 -22.28 4.26 -9.24
CA LYS A 46 -22.29 2.93 -8.62
C LYS A 46 -22.02 1.88 -9.71
N GLU A 47 -21.10 0.93 -9.50
CA GLU A 47 -20.68 0.00 -10.57
C GLU A 47 -21.84 -0.79 -11.20
N ASP A 48 -22.79 -1.26 -10.39
CA ASP A 48 -23.93 -2.05 -10.87
C ASP A 48 -25.10 -1.21 -11.42
N SER A 49 -24.91 0.09 -11.65
CA SER A 49 -25.98 0.94 -12.16
C SER A 49 -25.48 2.18 -12.89
N GLU A 50 -26.27 2.67 -13.85
CA GLU A 50 -26.06 3.99 -14.45
C GLU A 50 -26.38 5.14 -13.46
N THR A 51 -26.65 4.83 -12.19
CA THR A 51 -26.98 5.82 -11.17
C THR A 51 -25.73 6.60 -10.77
N THR A 52 -25.77 7.90 -11.03
CA THR A 52 -24.80 8.85 -10.48
C THR A 52 -25.11 9.08 -9.00
N ALA A 53 -24.16 8.72 -8.14
CA ALA A 53 -24.23 8.98 -6.71
C ALA A 53 -23.82 10.44 -6.39
N VAL A 54 -22.76 10.94 -7.04
CA VAL A 54 -22.25 12.30 -6.86
C VAL A 54 -21.85 12.87 -8.22
N ALA A 55 -22.20 14.13 -8.46
CA ALA A 55 -21.65 14.92 -9.55
C ALA A 55 -21.27 16.29 -9.00
N THR A 56 -20.00 16.67 -9.11
CA THR A 56 -19.50 17.97 -8.65
C THR A 56 -18.56 18.59 -9.67
N LYS A 57 -18.55 19.92 -9.69
CA LYS A 57 -17.66 20.75 -10.50
C LYS A 57 -16.85 21.64 -9.58
N LYS A 58 -15.54 21.74 -9.81
CA LYS A 58 -14.64 22.65 -9.10
C LYS A 58 -13.90 23.51 -10.11
N GLU A 59 -13.95 24.82 -9.91
CA GLU A 59 -13.11 25.76 -10.64
C GLU A 59 -11.83 25.98 -9.85
N LEU A 60 -10.69 25.79 -10.51
CA LEU A 60 -9.37 25.85 -9.91
C LEU A 60 -8.54 26.90 -10.65
N VAL A 61 -7.77 27.69 -9.90
CA VAL A 61 -6.71 28.53 -10.46
C VAL A 61 -5.40 27.77 -10.28
N ILE A 62 -4.79 27.38 -11.40
CA ILE A 62 -3.56 26.59 -11.48
C ILE A 62 -2.69 27.20 -12.59
N PRO A 63 -1.52 27.78 -12.30
CA PRO A 63 -0.62 28.27 -13.33
C PRO A 63 -0.16 27.19 -14.32
N ASN A 64 0.28 27.59 -15.51
CA ASN A 64 0.87 26.66 -16.48
C ASN A 64 2.09 25.94 -15.87
N GLY A 65 2.13 24.62 -15.99
CA GLY A 65 3.22 23.80 -15.48
C GLY A 65 3.15 23.51 -13.98
N GLU A 66 2.06 23.88 -13.31
CA GLU A 66 1.84 23.59 -11.89
C GLU A 66 0.72 22.58 -11.69
N ASN A 67 0.67 21.98 -10.50
CA ASN A 67 -0.43 21.15 -10.04
C ASN A 67 -1.10 21.73 -8.80
N LYS A 68 -2.32 21.28 -8.53
CA LYS A 68 -3.06 21.59 -7.32
C LYS A 68 -3.75 20.34 -6.80
N LYS A 69 -3.48 20.02 -5.53
CA LYS A 69 -4.20 18.99 -4.78
C LYS A 69 -5.45 19.58 -4.14
N LEU A 70 -6.52 18.80 -4.14
CA LEU A 70 -7.76 19.11 -3.43
C LEU A 70 -8.29 17.84 -2.76
N HIS A 71 -8.99 18.05 -1.64
CA HIS A 71 -9.67 17.01 -0.88
C HIS A 71 -11.16 17.13 -1.11
N LEU A 72 -11.78 16.07 -1.61
CA LEU A 72 -13.21 15.98 -1.83
C LEU A 72 -13.84 15.28 -0.64
N SER A 73 -14.79 15.96 0.02
CA SER A 73 -15.67 15.35 1.01
C SER A 73 -16.86 14.71 0.27
N LEU A 74 -16.92 13.38 0.31
CA LEU A 74 -17.91 12.57 -0.41
C LEU A 74 -18.83 11.88 0.60
N SER A 75 -20.13 12.15 0.54
CA SER A 75 -21.12 11.44 1.37
C SER A 75 -21.69 10.26 0.59
N LEU A 76 -21.20 9.05 0.87
CA LEU A 76 -21.62 7.83 0.17
C LEU A 76 -22.16 6.78 1.15
N GLY A 77 -23.16 6.01 0.68
CA GLY A 77 -23.61 4.80 1.34
C GLY A 77 -22.76 3.60 0.93
N ALA A 78 -23.12 2.42 1.43
CA ALA A 78 -22.42 1.18 1.07
C ALA A 78 -22.56 0.82 -0.43
N GLY A 79 -21.48 0.32 -1.02
CA GLY A 79 -21.40 -0.20 -2.38
C GLY A 79 -20.05 0.02 -3.05
N SER A 80 -19.89 -0.53 -4.24
CA SER A 80 -18.75 -0.26 -5.14
C SER A 80 -19.08 0.87 -6.10
N TYR A 81 -18.13 1.79 -6.26
CA TYR A 81 -18.27 2.99 -7.07
C TYR A 81 -17.08 3.21 -7.98
N VAL A 82 -17.34 3.69 -9.20
CA VAL A 82 -16.34 4.27 -10.10
C VAL A 82 -16.30 5.77 -9.85
N VAL A 83 -15.10 6.28 -9.53
CA VAL A 83 -14.81 7.71 -9.43
C VAL A 83 -14.17 8.17 -10.73
N GLU A 84 -14.87 9.01 -11.49
CA GLU A 84 -14.41 9.55 -12.76
C GLU A 84 -14.05 11.03 -12.59
N GLY A 85 -12.79 11.38 -12.85
CA GLY A 85 -12.28 12.75 -12.86
C GLY A 85 -11.99 13.21 -14.28
N ASN A 86 -12.42 14.42 -14.62
CA ASN A 86 -12.19 15.02 -15.92
C ASN A 86 -11.73 16.48 -15.79
N ALA A 87 -10.54 16.75 -16.30
CA ALA A 87 -10.03 18.11 -16.51
C ALA A 87 -9.24 18.18 -17.81
N LEU A 88 -9.30 19.33 -18.48
CA LEU A 88 -8.52 19.62 -19.70
C LEU A 88 -8.69 18.58 -20.84
N GLY A 89 -9.82 17.87 -20.87
CA GLY A 89 -10.14 16.85 -21.88
C GLY A 89 -9.57 15.46 -21.58
N VAL A 90 -8.90 15.28 -20.44
CA VAL A 90 -8.42 13.97 -19.96
C VAL A 90 -9.38 13.43 -18.93
N VAL A 91 -9.75 12.16 -19.09
CA VAL A 91 -10.55 11.40 -18.12
C VAL A 91 -9.64 10.41 -17.39
N THR A 92 -9.81 10.30 -16.09
CA THR A 92 -9.14 9.31 -15.25
C THR A 92 -10.17 8.68 -14.33
N GLN A 93 -10.04 7.39 -14.09
CA GLN A 93 -10.95 6.61 -13.27
C GLN A 93 -10.20 6.00 -12.09
N GLY A 94 -10.90 5.90 -10.97
CA GLY A 94 -10.50 5.14 -9.79
C GLY A 94 -11.69 4.39 -9.24
N LYS A 95 -11.42 3.49 -8.30
CA LYS A 95 -12.43 2.69 -7.62
C LYS A 95 -12.57 3.10 -6.16
N LEU A 96 -13.79 3.20 -5.67
CA LEU A 96 -14.11 3.47 -4.28
C LEU A 96 -15.12 2.44 -3.78
N ILE A 97 -14.71 1.65 -2.79
CA ILE A 97 -15.50 0.60 -2.17
C ILE A 97 -15.90 1.09 -0.79
N VAL A 98 -17.20 1.14 -0.51
CA VAL A 98 -17.73 1.61 0.77
C VAL A 98 -18.43 0.47 1.48
N GLN A 99 -17.89 0.04 2.63
CA GLN A 99 -18.38 -1.13 3.35
C GLN A 99 -18.82 -0.77 4.77
N PRO A 100 -20.04 -1.16 5.19
CA PRO A 100 -20.49 -0.95 6.57
C PRO A 100 -19.63 -1.77 7.52
N GLN A 101 -19.52 -1.29 8.76
CA GLN A 101 -18.78 -1.95 9.83
C GLN A 101 -19.66 -1.91 11.08
N GLU A 102 -19.81 -3.05 11.75
CA GLU A 102 -20.68 -3.23 12.92
C GLU A 102 -19.88 -3.35 14.22
N LYS A 103 -18.59 -3.69 14.15
CA LYS A 103 -17.68 -3.76 15.30
C LYS A 103 -16.88 -2.47 15.46
N THR A 104 -15.84 -2.54 16.29
CA THR A 104 -14.97 -1.40 16.59
C THR A 104 -13.50 -1.75 16.36
N ALA A 105 -12.78 -0.84 15.71
CA ALA A 105 -11.34 -0.79 15.73
C ALA A 105 -10.87 0.40 16.60
N SER A 106 -9.61 0.39 17.01
CA SER A 106 -9.00 1.48 17.77
C SER A 106 -7.55 1.74 17.36
N ALA A 107 -7.08 2.97 17.52
CA ALA A 107 -5.69 3.38 17.38
C ALA A 107 -5.24 4.16 18.62
N ARG A 108 -4.03 3.86 19.10
CA ARG A 108 -3.41 4.50 20.26
C ARG A 108 -1.89 4.56 20.10
N GLU A 109 -1.27 5.49 20.81
CA GLU A 109 0.18 5.54 20.97
C GLU A 109 0.64 4.55 22.04
N GLU A 110 1.70 3.80 21.74
CA GLU A 110 2.34 2.87 22.67
C GLU A 110 3.83 2.78 22.30
N ASP A 111 4.74 3.02 23.25
CA ASP A 111 6.18 2.85 23.05
C ASP A 111 6.51 1.37 23.30
N LEU A 112 6.61 0.57 22.23
CA LEU A 112 6.66 -0.89 22.33
C LEU A 112 8.06 -1.41 22.65
N ASP A 113 9.10 -0.70 22.24
CA ASP A 113 10.50 -1.10 22.42
C ASP A 113 11.26 -0.26 23.47
N GLY A 114 10.65 0.83 23.96
CA GLY A 114 11.20 1.68 25.00
C GLY A 114 12.23 2.69 24.49
N ASP A 115 12.25 2.99 23.18
CA ASP A 115 13.18 3.93 22.58
C ASP A 115 12.76 5.41 22.76
N GLY A 116 11.55 5.65 23.27
CA GLY A 116 10.97 6.97 23.52
C GLY A 116 10.24 7.59 22.32
N ILE A 117 10.09 6.87 21.22
CA ILE A 117 9.27 7.18 20.06
C ILE A 117 8.09 6.21 20.06
N PRO A 118 6.83 6.70 20.03
CA PRO A 118 5.70 5.79 20.09
C PRO A 118 5.50 5.06 18.76
N GLU A 119 5.10 3.80 18.81
CA GLU A 119 4.35 3.15 17.75
C GLU A 119 2.88 3.54 17.82
N ILE A 120 2.21 3.52 16.69
CA ILE A 120 0.75 3.65 16.65
C ILE A 120 0.16 2.24 16.55
N VAL A 121 -0.35 1.75 17.67
CA VAL A 121 -1.00 0.43 17.75
C VAL A 121 -2.44 0.57 17.28
N MET A 122 -2.77 -0.15 16.22
CA MET A 122 -4.10 -0.27 15.65
C MET A 122 -4.65 -1.67 15.94
N GLU A 123 -5.88 -1.78 16.44
CA GLU A 123 -6.40 -3.06 16.90
C GLU A 123 -7.91 -3.21 16.68
N ASN A 124 -8.33 -4.40 16.24
CA ASN A 124 -9.72 -4.86 16.22
C ASN A 124 -9.82 -6.27 16.85
N ASP A 125 -10.93 -6.97 16.64
CA ASP A 125 -11.13 -8.33 17.19
C ASP A 125 -10.15 -9.38 16.61
N GLN A 126 -9.67 -9.17 15.37
CA GLN A 126 -8.91 -10.15 14.59
C GLN A 126 -7.43 -9.83 14.52
N ILE A 127 -7.08 -8.54 14.42
CA ILE A 127 -5.75 -8.05 14.11
C ILE A 127 -5.27 -7.05 15.15
N ARG A 128 -3.99 -7.15 15.50
CA ARG A 128 -3.22 -6.05 16.10
C ARG A 128 -2.11 -5.69 15.13
N ALA A 129 -2.10 -4.45 14.67
CA ALA A 129 -1.03 -3.88 13.84
C ALA A 129 -0.29 -2.79 14.62
N ALA A 130 0.99 -2.62 14.34
CA ALA A 130 1.78 -1.52 14.89
C ALA A 130 2.41 -0.73 13.75
N VAL A 131 2.23 0.60 13.77
CA VAL A 131 2.91 1.52 12.84
C VAL A 131 4.16 2.06 13.53
N LEU A 132 5.33 1.65 13.05
CA LEU A 132 6.63 2.19 13.44
C LEU A 132 6.85 3.52 12.73
N LEU A 133 7.11 4.58 13.50
CA LEU A 133 7.31 5.92 12.93
C LEU A 133 8.62 6.04 12.14
N PHE A 134 9.63 5.21 12.40
CA PHE A 134 10.79 5.07 11.53
C PHE A 134 10.38 4.54 10.15
N GLY A 135 10.50 5.38 9.13
CA GLY A 135 9.99 5.12 7.78
C GLY A 135 8.46 5.10 7.67
N GLY A 136 7.73 5.33 8.76
CA GLY A 136 6.26 5.33 8.81
C GLY A 136 5.66 4.06 8.24
N ARG A 137 6.00 2.89 8.78
CA ARG A 137 5.69 1.55 8.24
C ARG A 137 4.82 0.73 9.18
N VAL A 138 4.04 -0.20 8.67
CA VAL A 138 3.43 -1.24 9.51
C VAL A 138 4.50 -2.27 9.84
N ILE A 139 5.01 -2.26 11.07
CA ILE A 139 6.12 -3.14 11.52
C ILE A 139 5.62 -4.49 12.03
N GLU A 140 4.39 -4.52 12.56
CA GLU A 140 3.71 -5.73 13.02
C GLU A 140 2.33 -5.82 12.39
N TYR A 141 1.95 -7.03 12.00
CA TYR A 141 0.60 -7.42 11.63
C TYR A 141 0.31 -8.78 12.26
N ILE A 142 -0.32 -8.75 13.43
CA ILE A 142 -0.54 -9.92 14.28
C ILE A 142 -1.96 -10.45 14.09
N VAL A 143 -2.08 -11.72 13.71
CA VAL A 143 -3.35 -12.46 13.72
C VAL A 143 -3.62 -12.99 15.12
N LYS A 144 -4.62 -12.40 15.79
CA LYS A 144 -4.88 -12.62 17.23
C LYS A 144 -5.32 -14.04 17.56
N SER A 145 -5.92 -14.79 16.63
CA SER A 145 -6.34 -16.17 16.89
C SER A 145 -5.15 -17.12 17.04
N GLN A 146 -4.00 -16.79 16.45
CA GLN A 146 -2.77 -17.57 16.49
C GLN A 146 -1.63 -16.89 17.29
N ASP A 147 -1.81 -15.62 17.67
CA ASP A 147 -0.76 -14.79 18.28
C ASP A 147 0.51 -14.71 17.40
N GLU A 148 0.31 -14.66 16.07
CA GLU A 148 1.38 -14.77 15.08
C GLU A 148 1.52 -13.48 14.27
N ASN A 149 2.75 -12.99 14.14
CA ASN A 149 3.08 -11.81 13.35
C ASN A 149 3.50 -12.22 11.94
N LEU A 150 2.80 -11.75 10.91
CA LEU A 150 3.00 -12.22 9.55
C LEU A 150 4.07 -11.45 8.75
N LEU A 151 4.73 -10.49 9.40
CA LEU A 151 5.75 -9.65 8.80
C LEU A 151 7.10 -9.85 9.49
N PHE A 152 8.18 -9.92 8.72
CA PHE A 152 9.54 -9.83 9.26
C PHE A 152 9.67 -8.53 10.06
N LYS A 153 10.34 -8.59 11.22
CA LYS A 153 10.47 -7.45 12.12
C LYS A 153 11.85 -7.42 12.78
N LEU A 154 12.46 -6.24 12.74
CA LEU A 154 13.52 -5.77 13.61
C LEU A 154 13.09 -4.44 14.20
N TRP A 155 13.21 -4.30 15.52
CA TRP A 155 13.08 -3.00 16.17
C TRP A 155 14.23 -2.07 15.74
N PRO A 156 14.04 -0.74 15.78
CA PRO A 156 15.06 0.24 15.44
C PRO A 156 16.25 0.24 16.40
N ASP A 157 17.12 -0.77 16.26
CA ASP A 157 18.46 -0.77 16.80
C ASP A 157 19.44 -0.06 15.84
N LYS A 158 20.58 0.37 16.39
CA LYS A 158 21.70 0.83 15.57
C LYS A 158 22.20 -0.32 14.70
N PRO A 159 22.32 -0.16 13.37
CA PRO A 159 22.82 -1.23 12.51
C PRO A 159 24.23 -1.66 12.97
N PRO A 160 24.66 -2.90 12.68
CA PRO A 160 25.98 -3.39 13.10
C PRO A 160 27.17 -2.51 12.69
N LEU A 161 26.99 -1.70 11.64
CA LEU A 161 27.98 -0.77 11.09
C LEU A 161 27.71 0.70 11.47
N ASP A 162 26.81 0.99 12.42
CA ASP A 162 26.53 2.35 12.86
C ASP A 162 27.81 3.06 13.35
N GLY A 163 28.07 4.25 12.82
CA GLY A 163 29.30 5.02 13.09
C GLY A 163 30.52 4.67 12.23
N GLU A 164 30.46 3.61 11.40
CA GLU A 164 31.54 3.28 10.45
C GLU A 164 31.43 4.08 9.13
N ILE A 165 32.56 4.28 8.44
CA ILE A 165 32.57 4.94 7.12
C ILE A 165 31.81 4.07 6.12
N GLY A 166 30.61 4.51 5.73
CA GLY A 166 29.74 3.79 4.81
C GLY A 166 28.60 3.02 5.49
N GLY A 167 28.63 2.84 6.82
CA GLY A 167 27.57 2.17 7.57
C GLY A 167 26.23 2.91 7.53
N THR A 168 26.26 4.25 7.47
CA THR A 168 25.06 5.09 7.23
C THR A 168 24.45 4.93 5.84
N ARG A 169 25.14 4.23 4.92
CA ARG A 169 24.68 3.88 3.58
C ARG A 169 24.43 2.38 3.42
N SER A 170 24.57 1.59 4.48
CA SER A 170 24.23 0.19 4.45
C SER A 170 22.72 0.06 4.54
N PHE A 171 22.14 -0.77 3.67
CA PHE A 171 20.73 -1.10 3.75
C PHE A 171 20.49 -1.92 5.02
N TYR A 172 19.56 -1.46 5.87
CA TYR A 172 19.13 -2.16 7.07
C TYR A 172 17.60 -2.13 7.12
N PRO A 173 16.92 -3.23 6.75
CA PRO A 173 15.48 -3.31 6.78
C PRO A 173 15.06 -3.49 8.23
N TYR A 174 14.18 -2.61 8.70
CA TYR A 174 13.47 -2.88 9.95
C TYR A 174 12.38 -3.94 9.74
N GLY A 175 12.02 -4.25 8.49
CA GLY A 175 10.91 -5.15 8.19
C GLY A 175 9.58 -4.43 8.13
N GLY A 176 8.51 -5.22 8.15
CA GLY A 176 7.15 -4.72 7.98
C GLY A 176 6.80 -4.41 6.53
N LEU A 177 5.91 -3.44 6.34
CA LEU A 177 5.56 -2.84 5.06
C LEU A 177 6.44 -1.61 4.79
N GLU A 178 7.59 -1.82 4.16
CA GLU A 178 8.56 -0.78 3.81
C GLU A 178 8.32 -0.20 2.41
N GLU A 179 9.13 0.80 2.02
CA GLU A 179 9.28 1.21 0.64
C GLU A 179 10.74 1.07 0.20
N PHE A 180 10.94 0.46 -0.96
CA PHE A 180 12.25 0.19 -1.54
C PHE A 180 12.49 1.04 -2.80
N THR A 181 13.66 1.64 -2.90
CA THR A 181 14.00 2.61 -3.97
C THR A 181 15.32 2.27 -4.68
N GLY A 182 15.84 1.05 -4.51
CA GLY A 182 17.04 0.56 -5.20
C GLY A 182 18.38 0.89 -4.52
N TYR A 183 18.40 1.71 -3.47
CA TYR A 183 19.52 2.01 -2.57
C TYR A 183 18.91 2.62 -1.28
N PRO A 184 19.59 2.67 -0.10
CA PRO A 184 18.96 3.03 1.19
C PRO A 184 18.51 4.50 1.32
N TYR A 185 18.54 5.25 0.22
CA TYR A 185 17.91 6.55 0.06
C TYR A 185 16.41 6.34 -0.08
N ILE A 186 15.60 6.40 0.97
CA ILE A 186 14.74 7.58 1.20
C ILE A 186 14.12 7.56 2.61
N GLY A 187 14.71 6.88 3.60
CA GLY A 187 14.34 7.19 4.99
C GLY A 187 13.83 6.05 5.83
N GLY A 188 14.39 4.85 5.68
CA GLY A 188 14.21 3.79 6.66
C GLY A 188 14.44 4.27 8.11
N HIS A 189 15.38 5.21 8.30
CA HIS A 189 15.73 5.78 9.60
C HIS A 189 15.11 7.16 9.88
N ILE A 190 14.26 7.69 9.00
CA ILE A 190 13.61 8.99 9.24
C ILE A 190 12.35 8.74 10.04
N VAL A 191 12.21 9.45 11.16
CA VAL A 191 10.97 9.44 11.94
C VAL A 191 9.92 10.26 11.21
N PHE A 192 8.85 9.61 10.80
CA PHE A 192 7.71 10.25 10.16
C PHE A 192 6.89 11.01 11.20
N LYS A 193 6.26 12.10 10.76
CA LYS A 193 5.19 12.73 11.52
C LYS A 193 3.93 11.87 11.40
N TYR A 194 3.04 11.97 12.37
CA TYR A 194 1.78 11.25 12.33
C TYR A 194 0.61 12.06 12.89
N GLU A 195 -0.59 11.59 12.57
CA GLU A 195 -1.88 12.06 13.10
C GLU A 195 -2.84 10.87 13.16
N ILE A 196 -3.44 10.62 14.32
CA ILE A 196 -4.54 9.64 14.44
C ILE A 196 -5.82 10.34 13.96
N LEU A 197 -6.28 9.96 12.77
CA LEU A 197 -7.47 10.54 12.13
C LEU A 197 -8.77 9.97 12.71
N GLU A 198 -8.77 8.69 13.05
CA GLU A 198 -9.88 7.99 13.72
C GLU A 198 -9.29 7.07 14.79
N SER A 199 -9.41 7.47 16.05
CA SER A 199 -8.85 6.72 17.18
C SER A 199 -9.71 5.55 17.61
N SER A 200 -11.00 5.56 17.28
CA SER A 200 -11.89 4.42 17.47
C SER A 200 -13.18 4.60 16.69
N GLY A 201 -13.74 3.51 16.17
CA GLY A 201 -14.99 3.52 15.45
C GLY A 201 -15.10 2.37 14.45
N SER A 202 -15.77 2.64 13.34
CA SER A 202 -15.91 1.72 12.21
C SER A 202 -14.57 1.31 11.61
N ALA A 203 -13.56 2.16 11.77
CA ALA A 203 -12.17 1.85 11.48
C ALA A 203 -11.25 2.53 12.50
N ALA A 204 -9.99 2.16 12.47
CA ALA A 204 -8.91 2.94 13.06
C ALA A 204 -8.09 3.52 11.92
N ARG A 205 -7.76 4.82 11.97
CA ARG A 205 -7.05 5.51 10.89
C ARG A 205 -5.91 6.36 11.40
N VAL A 206 -4.76 6.18 10.76
CA VAL A 206 -3.53 6.91 11.09
C VAL A 206 -2.90 7.43 9.82
N ARG A 207 -2.67 8.74 9.76
CA ARG A 207 -1.83 9.33 8.72
C ARG A 207 -0.40 9.38 9.21
N VAL A 208 0.56 8.97 8.37
CA VAL A 208 1.99 9.22 8.59
C VAL A 208 2.58 9.93 7.38
N TRP A 209 3.53 10.84 7.60
CA TRP A 209 4.17 11.56 6.49
C TRP A 209 5.56 12.08 6.83
N ALA A 210 6.39 12.22 5.79
CA ALA A 210 7.68 12.87 5.87
C ALA A 210 8.01 13.60 4.56
N ASN A 211 8.90 14.59 4.67
CA ASN A 211 9.63 15.11 3.52
C ASN A 211 11.06 14.59 3.61
N ILE A 212 11.46 13.80 2.63
CA ILE A 212 12.74 13.14 2.60
C ILE A 212 13.51 13.68 1.39
N HIS A 213 14.45 14.57 1.67
CA HIS A 213 15.30 15.19 0.65
C HIS A 213 14.52 15.83 -0.51
N GLY A 214 13.36 16.43 -0.22
CA GLY A 214 12.48 17.04 -1.20
C GLY A 214 11.29 16.15 -1.58
N SER A 215 11.44 14.82 -1.50
CA SER A 215 10.37 13.86 -1.82
C SER A 215 9.36 13.78 -0.68
N ARG A 216 8.09 14.00 -0.95
CA ARG A 216 7.03 13.91 0.06
C ARG A 216 6.33 12.58 -0.05
N ILE A 217 6.30 11.86 1.07
CA ILE A 217 5.58 10.59 1.19
C ILE A 217 4.59 10.75 2.32
N SER A 218 3.32 10.53 2.02
CA SER A 218 2.22 10.45 2.98
C SER A 218 1.52 9.11 2.80
N LYS A 219 1.13 8.50 3.91
CA LYS A 219 0.40 7.24 3.94
C LYS A 219 -0.77 7.38 4.91
N ILE A 220 -1.91 6.81 4.58
CA ILE A 220 -2.99 6.58 5.54
C ILE A 220 -3.10 5.08 5.72
N TYR A 221 -2.93 4.63 6.96
CA TYR A 221 -3.24 3.27 7.37
C TYR A 221 -4.65 3.21 7.91
N THR A 222 -5.45 2.28 7.39
CA THR A 222 -6.82 2.03 7.85
C THR A 222 -6.97 0.56 8.24
N LEU A 223 -7.30 0.30 9.50
CA LEU A 223 -7.72 -1.03 9.98
C LEU A 223 -9.24 -1.03 10.14
N PHE A 224 -9.94 -1.84 9.34
CA PHE A 224 -11.40 -1.93 9.36
C PHE A 224 -11.88 -2.78 10.54
N ALA A 225 -13.01 -2.45 11.16
CA ALA A 225 -13.41 -3.10 12.41
C ALA A 225 -13.87 -4.58 12.26
N ASP A 226 -14.53 -4.92 11.16
CA ASP A 226 -15.13 -6.24 10.93
C ASP A 226 -14.23 -7.23 10.20
N SER A 227 -13.07 -6.77 9.75
CA SER A 227 -12.23 -7.47 8.79
C SER A 227 -10.77 -7.47 9.25
N PRO A 228 -9.96 -8.49 8.89
CA PRO A 228 -8.52 -8.40 9.08
C PRO A 228 -7.86 -7.41 8.10
N LEU A 229 -8.60 -6.89 7.12
CA LEU A 229 -8.10 -5.96 6.11
C LEU A 229 -7.43 -4.73 6.74
N LEU A 230 -6.15 -4.53 6.40
CA LEU A 230 -5.42 -3.28 6.60
C LEU A 230 -5.12 -2.65 5.24
N GLU A 231 -5.56 -1.42 5.03
CA GLU A 231 -5.22 -0.61 3.85
C GLU A 231 -4.03 0.30 4.17
N ALA A 232 -3.08 0.39 3.25
CA ALA A 232 -2.05 1.41 3.17
C ALA A 232 -2.30 2.26 1.91
N ARG A 233 -2.78 3.48 2.11
CA ARG A 233 -3.12 4.44 1.05
C ARG A 233 -2.00 5.45 0.87
N TYR A 234 -1.29 5.36 -0.24
CA TYR A 234 -0.10 6.15 -0.55
C TYR A 234 -0.40 7.41 -1.35
N GLU A 235 0.23 8.50 -0.94
CA GLU A 235 0.27 9.77 -1.65
C GLU A 235 1.73 10.23 -1.71
N MET A 236 2.31 10.22 -2.91
CA MET A 236 3.71 10.56 -3.14
C MET A 236 3.81 11.72 -4.13
N ASP A 237 4.37 12.85 -3.70
CA ASP A 237 4.53 14.04 -4.54
C ASP A 237 5.87 14.73 -4.29
N ASP A 238 6.20 15.71 -5.15
CA ASP A 238 7.49 16.41 -5.14
C ASP A 238 8.68 15.43 -5.16
N MET A 239 8.51 14.27 -5.78
CA MET A 239 9.51 13.20 -5.80
C MET A 239 10.79 13.68 -6.49
N THR A 240 11.94 13.31 -5.92
CA THR A 240 13.23 13.67 -6.52
C THR A 240 13.32 13.16 -7.96
N PRO A 241 13.75 13.98 -8.94
CA PRO A 241 13.80 13.58 -10.35
C PRO A 241 14.71 12.37 -10.64
N THR A 242 15.56 11.98 -9.69
CA THR A 242 16.44 10.80 -9.80
C THR A 242 15.75 9.50 -9.41
N LEU A 243 14.58 9.56 -8.76
CA LEU A 243 13.82 8.40 -8.35
C LEU A 243 12.64 8.21 -9.31
N ASN A 244 12.70 7.17 -10.12
CA ASN A 244 11.65 6.88 -11.11
C ASN A 244 10.75 5.73 -10.71
N VAL A 245 11.19 4.90 -9.77
CA VAL A 245 10.48 3.68 -9.38
C VAL A 245 10.58 3.51 -7.88
N ILE A 246 9.49 3.02 -7.28
CA ILE A 246 9.42 2.64 -5.87
C ILE A 246 8.77 1.26 -5.76
N GLY A 247 9.37 0.35 -5.01
CA GLY A 247 8.77 -0.91 -4.61
C GLY A 247 8.05 -0.72 -3.28
N ILE A 248 6.76 -1.00 -3.23
CA ILE A 248 6.06 -1.15 -1.94
C ILE A 248 6.47 -2.51 -1.40
N ASN A 249 7.15 -2.58 -0.27
CA ASN A 249 7.96 -3.72 0.14
C ASN A 249 7.44 -4.37 1.44
N PRO A 250 6.43 -5.25 1.38
CA PRO A 250 6.12 -6.11 2.52
C PRO A 250 7.22 -7.16 2.68
N LEU A 251 7.84 -7.25 3.86
CA LEU A 251 8.73 -8.37 4.18
C LEU A 251 7.90 -9.42 4.91
N PHE A 252 7.56 -10.49 4.20
CA PHE A 252 6.83 -11.64 4.70
C PHE A 252 7.75 -12.48 5.58
N GLN A 253 7.23 -12.83 6.75
CA GLN A 253 7.70 -13.93 7.59
C GLN A 253 6.45 -14.54 8.20
N ILE A 254 5.91 -15.56 7.54
CA ILE A 254 4.70 -16.23 7.99
C ILE A 254 5.16 -17.38 8.88
N GLY A 255 4.65 -17.41 10.11
CA GLY A 255 5.18 -18.30 11.14
C GLY A 255 6.52 -17.84 11.72
N PRO A 256 7.22 -18.71 12.47
CA PRO A 256 8.36 -18.31 13.30
C PRO A 256 9.57 -17.82 12.48
N SER A 257 9.69 -18.27 11.23
CA SER A 257 10.73 -17.90 10.27
C SER A 257 10.33 -18.33 8.87
N THR A 258 10.85 -17.68 7.83
CA THR A 258 10.69 -18.19 6.46
C THR A 258 11.38 -19.54 6.30
N GLY A 259 10.65 -20.56 5.82
CA GLY A 259 11.07 -21.95 5.85
C GLY A 259 10.49 -22.83 4.73
N PRO A 260 10.86 -24.12 4.67
CA PRO A 260 10.37 -25.08 3.66
C PRO A 260 8.85 -25.35 3.74
N GLU A 261 8.19 -24.98 4.82
CA GLU A 261 6.75 -25.01 5.05
C GLU A 261 6.00 -23.90 4.31
N ASP A 262 6.69 -22.83 3.93
CA ASP A 262 6.09 -21.69 3.22
C ASP A 262 5.76 -22.04 1.78
N ARG A 263 4.62 -21.52 1.32
CA ARG A 263 4.19 -21.53 -0.09
C ARG A 263 3.81 -20.13 -0.52
N TYR A 264 4.24 -19.73 -1.71
CA TYR A 264 3.88 -18.45 -2.32
C TYR A 264 3.13 -18.68 -3.62
N TYR A 265 2.05 -17.91 -3.80
CA TYR A 265 1.11 -18.07 -4.91
C TYR A 265 0.97 -16.78 -5.72
N PHE A 266 1.00 -16.91 -7.04
CA PHE A 266 0.95 -15.79 -7.97
C PHE A 266 -0.03 -16.03 -9.13
N PRO A 267 -0.91 -15.06 -9.45
CA PRO A 267 -1.87 -15.16 -10.54
C PRO A 267 -1.22 -14.82 -11.89
N GLU A 268 -0.25 -15.58 -12.38
CA GLU A 268 0.35 -15.36 -13.71
C GLU A 268 -0.57 -15.89 -14.84
N GLU A 269 -0.02 -16.19 -16.02
CA GLU A 269 -0.75 -16.89 -17.10
C GLU A 269 -1.29 -18.26 -16.64
N GLU A 270 -0.55 -18.90 -15.73
CA GLU A 270 -1.00 -20.01 -14.91
C GLU A 270 -0.88 -19.61 -13.43
N LEU A 271 -1.68 -20.19 -12.54
CA LEU A 271 -1.45 -20.05 -11.11
C LEU A 271 -0.11 -20.69 -10.77
N VAL A 272 0.85 -19.89 -10.32
CA VAL A 272 2.19 -20.36 -9.96
C VAL A 272 2.28 -20.50 -8.46
N GLU A 273 2.68 -21.70 -8.01
CA GLU A 273 3.10 -21.98 -6.65
C GLU A 273 4.63 -22.09 -6.60
N THR A 274 5.26 -21.49 -5.59
CA THR A 274 6.69 -21.67 -5.30
C THR A 274 6.94 -21.81 -3.81
N ILE A 275 8.11 -22.32 -3.46
CA ILE A 275 8.68 -22.30 -2.12
C ILE A 275 9.77 -21.22 -2.05
N PRO A 276 10.16 -20.74 -0.85
CA PRO A 276 11.32 -19.86 -0.75
C PRO A 276 12.62 -20.58 -1.12
N GLU A 277 13.53 -19.89 -1.82
CA GLU A 277 14.90 -20.37 -2.04
C GLU A 277 15.73 -20.14 -0.78
N LEU A 278 16.14 -21.23 -0.13
CA LEU A 278 16.83 -21.19 1.16
C LEU A 278 18.35 -21.35 1.07
N GLU A 279 18.88 -21.72 -0.11
CA GLU A 279 20.30 -22.02 -0.31
C GLU A 279 21.11 -20.83 -0.88
N ARG A 280 20.41 -19.78 -1.33
CA ARG A 280 21.01 -18.59 -1.94
C ARG A 280 20.00 -17.46 -2.01
N TYR A 281 20.50 -16.27 -2.35
CA TYR A 281 19.65 -15.18 -2.81
C TYR A 281 18.90 -15.53 -4.07
N TYR A 282 17.64 -15.11 -4.09
CA TYR A 282 16.79 -15.32 -5.24
C TYR A 282 15.88 -14.11 -5.44
N GLY A 283 15.72 -13.71 -6.70
CA GLY A 283 14.82 -12.66 -7.10
C GLY A 283 14.15 -13.02 -8.43
N ARG A 284 12.86 -12.72 -8.56
CA ARG A 284 12.10 -12.93 -9.80
C ARG A 284 11.05 -11.84 -9.98
N GLY A 285 10.94 -11.33 -11.20
CA GLY A 285 9.78 -10.54 -11.60
C GLY A 285 8.58 -11.43 -11.90
N VAL A 286 7.42 -11.07 -11.39
CA VAL A 286 6.13 -11.76 -11.56
C VAL A 286 5.18 -10.81 -12.29
N PHE A 287 4.67 -11.27 -13.43
CA PHE A 287 3.76 -10.49 -14.28
C PHE A 287 2.34 -11.01 -14.12
N GLY A 288 1.70 -10.63 -13.01
CA GLY A 288 0.35 -11.07 -12.66
C GLY A 288 -0.74 -10.59 -13.63
N LYS A 289 -1.73 -11.45 -13.83
CA LYS A 289 -3.04 -11.18 -14.46
C LYS A 289 -4.01 -10.51 -13.51
N GLU A 290 -3.78 -10.66 -12.22
CA GLU A 290 -4.54 -10.03 -11.14
C GLU A 290 -3.57 -9.39 -10.14
N GLY A 291 -4.09 -8.42 -9.38
CA GLY A 291 -3.33 -7.64 -8.41
C GLY A 291 -3.30 -8.26 -7.03
N TRP A 292 -2.80 -9.50 -6.92
CA TRP A 292 -2.61 -10.15 -5.63
C TRP A 292 -1.44 -11.12 -5.62
N ALA A 293 -0.98 -11.46 -4.42
CA ALA A 293 -0.13 -12.60 -4.16
C ALA A 293 -0.42 -13.12 -2.75
N ALA A 294 -0.13 -14.38 -2.49
CA ALA A 294 -0.34 -14.98 -1.17
C ALA A 294 0.91 -15.70 -0.69
N GLY A 295 1.14 -15.65 0.62
CA GLY A 295 2.01 -16.57 1.34
C GLY A 295 1.17 -17.44 2.27
N TYR A 296 1.58 -18.68 2.46
CA TYR A 296 0.90 -19.66 3.31
C TYR A 296 1.93 -20.54 4.02
N ASP A 297 1.91 -20.53 5.35
CA ASP A 297 2.65 -21.48 6.17
C ASP A 297 1.79 -22.73 6.34
N THR A 298 2.26 -23.84 5.77
CA THR A 298 1.54 -25.13 5.77
C THR A 298 1.56 -25.88 7.09
N GLU A 299 2.45 -25.54 8.02
CA GLU A 299 2.55 -26.18 9.34
C GLU A 299 1.69 -25.48 10.39
N MET A 300 1.68 -24.13 10.38
CA MET A 300 0.85 -23.32 11.25
C MET A 300 -0.59 -23.12 10.74
N ASP A 301 -0.85 -23.48 9.47
CA ASP A 301 -2.13 -23.25 8.80
C ASP A 301 -2.55 -21.78 8.90
N ILE A 302 -1.69 -20.88 8.41
CA ILE A 302 -1.92 -19.43 8.43
C ILE A 302 -1.44 -18.79 7.14
N SER A 303 -2.22 -17.84 6.63
CA SER A 303 -1.97 -17.20 5.33
C SER A 303 -1.90 -15.69 5.47
N LEU A 304 -1.07 -15.08 4.61
CA LEU A 304 -1.04 -13.65 4.36
C LEU A 304 -1.29 -13.42 2.87
N LEU A 305 -2.34 -12.68 2.56
CA LEU A 305 -2.68 -12.29 1.20
C LEU A 305 -2.50 -10.78 1.05
N ILE A 306 -1.98 -10.37 -0.10
CA ILE A 306 -1.81 -8.96 -0.45
C ILE A 306 -2.64 -8.63 -1.67
N GLY A 307 -3.22 -7.43 -1.68
CA GLY A 307 -3.98 -6.89 -2.80
C GLY A 307 -3.44 -5.53 -3.23
N TYR A 308 -3.49 -5.23 -4.53
CA TYR A 308 -3.06 -3.95 -5.08
C TYR A 308 -3.66 -3.74 -6.49
N PRO A 309 -3.76 -2.50 -6.98
CA PRO A 309 -4.21 -2.22 -8.35
C PRO A 309 -3.14 -2.65 -9.37
N VAL A 310 -3.39 -3.75 -10.08
CA VAL A 310 -2.39 -4.43 -10.92
C VAL A 310 -1.89 -3.59 -12.11
N ASN A 311 -2.71 -2.66 -12.60
CA ASN A 311 -2.36 -1.80 -13.73
C ASN A 311 -1.47 -0.62 -13.32
N ASP A 312 -1.39 -0.30 -12.03
CA ASP A 312 -0.48 0.71 -11.49
C ASP A 312 0.89 0.13 -11.11
N ALA A 313 1.01 -1.20 -11.05
CA ALA A 313 2.28 -1.90 -10.84
C ALA A 313 2.91 -2.32 -12.18
N ILE A 314 4.20 -2.05 -12.34
CA ILE A 314 5.01 -2.50 -13.48
C ILE A 314 5.06 -4.04 -13.47
N TYR A 315 5.39 -4.61 -12.31
CA TYR A 315 5.39 -6.03 -11.99
C TYR A 315 5.44 -6.21 -10.47
N LEU A 316 5.22 -7.44 -10.00
CA LEU A 316 5.48 -7.84 -8.61
C LEU A 316 6.86 -8.48 -8.52
N HIS A 317 7.75 -7.97 -7.68
CA HIS A 317 9.06 -8.54 -7.42
C HIS A 317 8.99 -9.49 -6.24
N LEU A 318 9.27 -10.77 -6.49
CA LEU A 318 9.56 -11.74 -5.44
C LEU A 318 11.05 -11.68 -5.13
N TRP A 319 11.42 -11.49 -3.87
CA TRP A 319 12.80 -11.60 -3.41
C TRP A 319 12.88 -12.51 -2.17
N ASN A 320 13.70 -13.56 -2.20
CA ASN A 320 14.03 -14.32 -1.00
C ASN A 320 15.38 -13.86 -0.48
N ASN A 321 15.38 -13.27 0.71
CA ASN A 321 16.61 -12.89 1.38
C ASN A 321 17.27 -14.12 2.01
N HIS A 322 18.60 -14.08 2.07
CA HIS A 322 19.41 -15.16 2.62
C HIS A 322 20.36 -14.60 3.70
N PRO A 323 20.69 -15.36 4.77
CA PRO A 323 21.63 -14.93 5.80
C PRO A 323 23.03 -14.53 5.32
N ASP A 324 23.42 -14.93 4.11
CA ASP A 324 24.64 -14.44 3.46
C ASP A 324 24.58 -12.93 3.12
N ASN A 325 23.41 -12.29 3.29
CA ASN A 325 23.24 -10.84 3.18
C ASN A 325 23.83 -10.18 4.40
N THR A 326 25.12 -9.87 4.32
CA THR A 326 25.88 -9.38 5.48
C THR A 326 25.28 -8.15 6.17
N PRO A 327 24.58 -7.20 5.49
CA PRO A 327 23.86 -6.13 6.18
C PRO A 327 22.53 -6.59 6.80
N THR A 328 21.93 -7.69 6.31
CA THR A 328 20.58 -8.17 6.68
C THR A 328 20.54 -9.72 6.77
N PRO A 329 21.25 -10.35 7.73
CA PRO A 329 21.51 -11.79 7.71
C PRO A 329 20.31 -12.63 8.22
N TYR A 330 19.15 -12.49 7.58
CA TYR A 330 17.88 -13.10 8.00
C TYR A 330 17.17 -13.77 6.83
N TYR A 331 16.33 -14.76 7.11
CA TYR A 331 15.37 -15.26 6.13
C TYR A 331 14.10 -14.42 6.18
N TYR A 332 13.69 -13.92 5.02
CA TYR A 332 12.38 -13.30 4.78
C TYR A 332 12.11 -13.27 3.28
N THR A 333 10.85 -13.08 2.91
CA THR A 333 10.43 -12.95 1.52
C THR A 333 9.83 -11.57 1.26
N GLU A 334 10.30 -10.88 0.23
CA GLU A 334 9.70 -9.62 -0.22
C GLU A 334 8.74 -9.87 -1.38
N LEU A 335 7.52 -9.34 -1.29
CA LEU A 335 6.52 -9.38 -2.36
C LEU A 335 6.15 -7.96 -2.81
N GLN A 336 6.97 -7.37 -3.67
CA GLN A 336 6.98 -5.93 -3.88
C GLN A 336 6.29 -5.53 -5.18
N PRO A 337 5.13 -4.85 -5.20
CA PRO A 337 4.70 -4.20 -6.43
C PRO A 337 5.60 -3.00 -6.71
N TRP A 338 6.27 -3.01 -7.86
CA TRP A 338 7.13 -1.91 -8.32
C TRP A 338 6.31 -0.91 -9.11
N LEU A 339 6.34 0.35 -8.72
CA LEU A 339 5.50 1.43 -9.24
C LEU A 339 6.35 2.48 -9.93
N GLU A 340 5.93 2.91 -11.11
CA GLU A 340 6.51 4.10 -11.74
C GLU A 340 6.02 5.37 -11.03
N LEU A 341 6.95 6.25 -10.69
CA LEU A 341 6.65 7.54 -10.08
C LEU A 341 6.29 8.57 -11.13
N LYS A 342 5.12 9.19 -10.95
CA LYS A 342 4.60 10.25 -11.80
C LYS A 342 5.23 11.59 -11.43
N HIS A 343 6.33 11.94 -12.11
CA HIS A 343 7.04 13.21 -11.88
C HIS A 343 6.18 14.43 -12.22
N GLY A 344 6.30 15.51 -11.43
CA GLY A 344 5.56 16.76 -11.64
C GLY A 344 4.09 16.73 -11.18
N THR A 345 3.62 15.60 -10.66
CA THR A 345 2.29 15.43 -10.08
C THR A 345 2.35 14.50 -8.86
N THR A 346 1.20 13.99 -8.43
CA THR A 346 1.06 13.03 -7.34
C THR A 346 0.94 11.61 -7.88
N THR A 347 1.75 10.69 -7.35
CA THR A 347 1.55 9.26 -7.50
C THR A 347 0.67 8.77 -6.35
N TYR A 348 -0.57 8.40 -6.68
CA TYR A 348 -1.46 7.71 -5.75
C TYR A 348 -1.35 6.20 -5.94
N PHE A 349 -1.33 5.46 -4.84
CA PHE A 349 -1.36 4.00 -4.85
C PHE A 349 -2.06 3.49 -3.59
N SER A 350 -2.56 2.26 -3.64
CA SER A 350 -3.17 1.63 -2.47
C SER A 350 -2.71 0.18 -2.39
N TYR A 351 -2.49 -0.27 -1.18
CA TYR A 351 -1.94 -1.59 -0.89
C TYR A 351 -2.71 -2.20 0.27
N TYR A 352 -3.06 -3.48 0.15
CA TYR A 352 -3.94 -4.16 1.09
C TYR A 352 -3.25 -5.37 1.68
N ILE A 353 -3.31 -5.52 3.00
CA ILE A 353 -2.82 -6.68 3.75
C ILE A 353 -4.03 -7.39 4.37
N TYR A 354 -4.11 -8.70 4.16
CA TYR A 354 -5.20 -9.54 4.64
C TYR A 354 -4.67 -10.88 5.12
N GLY A 355 -4.49 -11.05 6.43
CA GLY A 355 -3.98 -12.28 7.03
C GLY A 355 -4.97 -12.92 7.99
N LYS A 356 -5.00 -14.25 8.00
CA LYS A 356 -5.95 -15.05 8.77
C LYS A 356 -5.45 -16.49 8.86
N GLU A 357 -5.91 -17.20 9.89
CA GLU A 357 -5.76 -18.66 9.96
C GLU A 357 -6.45 -19.36 8.78
N GLY A 358 -5.92 -20.51 8.40
CA GLY A 358 -6.32 -21.28 7.22
C GLY A 358 -5.45 -21.02 5.99
N GLY A 359 -5.72 -21.79 4.93
CA GLY A 359 -5.11 -21.62 3.62
C GLY A 359 -5.55 -20.34 2.89
N TRP A 360 -4.82 -19.98 1.83
CA TRP A 360 -4.96 -18.69 1.13
C TRP A 360 -6.23 -18.56 0.28
N LYS A 361 -6.83 -19.66 -0.20
CA LYS A 361 -7.98 -19.62 -1.12
C LYS A 361 -9.21 -18.91 -0.51
N PRO A 362 -9.65 -19.22 0.72
CA PRO A 362 -10.70 -18.45 1.39
C PRO A 362 -10.41 -16.95 1.50
N LEU A 363 -9.15 -16.56 1.78
CA LEU A 363 -8.77 -15.14 1.88
C LEU A 363 -8.89 -14.44 0.51
N LEU A 364 -8.53 -15.14 -0.57
CA LEU A 364 -8.69 -14.60 -1.92
C LEU A 364 -10.17 -14.38 -2.25
N GLU A 365 -11.04 -15.32 -1.90
CA GLU A 365 -12.49 -15.17 -2.09
C GLU A 365 -13.04 -14.03 -1.24
N ASP A 366 -12.61 -13.90 0.03
CA ASP A 366 -12.96 -12.76 0.89
C ASP A 366 -12.60 -11.42 0.19
N LEU A 367 -11.39 -11.30 -0.39
CA LEU A 367 -11.01 -10.08 -1.13
C LEU A 367 -11.77 -9.87 -2.44
N ARG A 368 -12.19 -10.95 -3.12
CA ARG A 368 -13.03 -10.86 -4.33
C ARG A 368 -14.44 -10.39 -4.01
N GLU A 369 -15.02 -10.90 -2.93
CA GLU A 369 -16.31 -10.43 -2.41
C GLU A 369 -16.24 -8.96 -1.96
N MET A 370 -15.09 -8.53 -1.44
CA MET A 370 -14.80 -7.13 -1.15
C MET A 370 -14.47 -6.29 -2.39
N ASP A 371 -14.37 -6.92 -3.56
CA ASP A 371 -14.15 -6.27 -4.84
C ASP A 371 -12.76 -5.60 -4.97
N LEU A 372 -11.77 -6.16 -4.25
CA LEU A 372 -10.40 -5.66 -4.12
C LEU A 372 -9.39 -6.33 -5.06
N ILE A 373 -9.84 -7.29 -5.87
CA ILE A 373 -8.99 -7.95 -6.87
C ILE A 373 -9.18 -7.26 -8.21
N THR A 374 -8.15 -6.58 -8.70
CA THR A 374 -8.18 -5.93 -10.01
C THR A 374 -7.55 -6.84 -11.08
N PRO A 375 -8.24 -7.12 -12.20
CA PRO A 375 -7.64 -7.77 -13.34
C PRO A 375 -6.77 -6.78 -14.14
N LYS A 376 -5.73 -7.31 -14.78
CA LYS A 376 -4.91 -6.57 -15.74
C LYS A 376 -5.76 -6.22 -16.96
N GLU A 377 -5.56 -5.05 -17.53
CA GLU A 377 -6.23 -4.71 -18.79
C GLU A 377 -5.97 -5.83 -19.83
N ASP A 378 -7.04 -6.31 -20.47
CA ASP A 378 -7.05 -7.44 -21.40
C ASP A 378 -6.78 -8.85 -20.82
N SER A 379 -6.83 -9.06 -19.49
CA SER A 379 -6.80 -10.41 -18.89
C SER A 379 -8.18 -10.99 -18.58
N ILE A 380 -8.26 -12.33 -18.55
CA ILE A 380 -9.40 -13.07 -17.98
C ILE A 380 -9.08 -13.30 -16.49
N PRO A 381 -9.99 -12.98 -15.55
CA PRO A 381 -9.82 -13.30 -14.13
C PRO A 381 -9.61 -14.80 -13.88
N TRP A 382 -8.96 -15.14 -12.78
CA TRP A 382 -8.70 -16.52 -12.38
C TRP A 382 -9.93 -17.16 -11.72
N ASP A 383 -10.48 -18.24 -12.28
CA ASP A 383 -11.51 -19.04 -11.59
C ASP A 383 -10.86 -20.06 -10.64
N LEU A 384 -11.42 -20.25 -9.43
CA LEU A 384 -10.86 -21.13 -8.38
C LEU A 384 -11.24 -22.62 -8.51
N ASP A 385 -11.84 -23.03 -9.62
CA ASP A 385 -12.41 -24.38 -9.84
C ASP A 385 -11.38 -25.53 -9.82
#